data_AF-A0A661NRX3-F1
#
_entry.id   AF-A0A661NRX3-F1
#
_cell.length_a   1.000
_cell.length_b   1.000
_cell.length_c   1.000
_cell.angle_alpha   90.00
_cell.angle_beta   90.00
_cell.angle_gamma   90.00
#
_symmetry.space_group_name_H-M   'P 1'
#
loop_
_entity.id
_entity.type
_entity.pdbx_description
1 polymer ?
#
loop_
_entity_poly.entity_id
_entity_poly.type
_entity_poly.pdbx_seq_one_letter_code
_entity_poly.pdbx_strand_id
1 'polypeptide(L)'
;MRRIPFVIALALGAICAAPAAAQPVAEGSSSDVVAGYDGYDEEDYGDEEFCGGEESSYDDANFAFQEGDYEDARDILVTALRDEDLYGGRAYYLVLLGQAQLRLNETRHATVNFRRAIAADTEGTYSMGARVGLAVAHLRNGQRRRAQDEATTYSDEHCAPGERATLSCYVSFVVAATTAREDEARAKSQEGARRIRSEMDQYQLPALAYYDATFDVSAWLETPAEG
;
A
#
# COMPACT_ATOMS: atom_id res chain seq x y z
N MET A 1 -52.42 16.61 8.29
CA MET A 1 -52.65 15.62 7.21
C MET A 1 -51.29 15.18 6.68
N ARG A 2 -50.91 13.90 6.94
CA ARG A 2 -50.55 12.86 5.93
C ARG A 2 -49.46 13.32 4.94
N ARG A 3 -48.15 13.00 5.08
CA ARG A 3 -47.38 11.73 5.14
C ARG A 3 -47.34 10.96 3.79
N ILE A 4 -46.11 10.56 3.43
CA ILE A 4 -45.63 9.41 2.62
C ILE A 4 -45.54 9.54 1.06
N PRO A 5 -44.74 8.72 0.34
CA PRO A 5 -43.34 8.96 -0.07
C PRO A 5 -43.10 8.71 -1.58
N PHE A 6 -41.86 8.87 -2.06
CA PHE A 6 -41.42 8.24 -3.31
C PHE A 6 -40.53 7.03 -3.01
N VAL A 7 -41.07 5.85 -3.34
CA VAL A 7 -40.35 4.59 -3.54
C VAL A 7 -40.22 4.42 -5.04
N ILE A 8 -39.01 4.15 -5.56
CA ILE A 8 -38.84 3.53 -6.88
C ILE A 8 -38.01 2.27 -6.68
N ALA A 9 -38.69 1.15 -6.79
CA ALA A 9 -38.11 -0.16 -7.07
C ALA A 9 -37.98 -0.30 -8.59
N LEU A 10 -36.86 -0.87 -9.05
CA LEU A 10 -36.74 -1.41 -10.40
C LEU A 10 -36.03 -2.76 -10.29
N ALA A 11 -36.77 -3.79 -10.72
CA ALA A 11 -36.37 -5.19 -10.80
C ALA A 11 -36.15 -5.58 -12.28
N LEU A 12 -35.67 -6.82 -12.44
CA LEU A 12 -35.41 -7.61 -13.65
C LEU A 12 -33.95 -7.55 -14.17
N GLY A 13 -33.27 -8.67 -14.44
CA GLY A 13 -33.78 -10.03 -14.65
C GLY A 13 -32.70 -11.11 -14.49
N ALA A 14 -33.21 -12.32 -14.28
CA ALA A 14 -32.49 -13.56 -14.13
C ALA A 14 -32.02 -14.12 -15.48
N ILE A 15 -30.90 -14.83 -15.47
CA ILE A 15 -30.58 -15.88 -16.46
C ILE A 15 -30.12 -17.12 -15.67
N CYS A 16 -30.88 -18.20 -15.79
CA CYS A 16 -30.52 -19.55 -15.36
C CYS A 16 -29.81 -20.29 -16.49
N ALA A 17 -28.76 -21.05 -16.17
CA ALA A 17 -28.51 -22.40 -16.70
C ALA A 17 -27.35 -23.07 -15.93
N ALA A 18 -27.64 -24.22 -15.30
CA ALA A 18 -26.69 -25.25 -14.85
C ALA A 18 -26.89 -26.49 -15.78
N PRO A 19 -26.33 -27.72 -15.58
CA PRO A 19 -25.40 -28.23 -14.54
C PRO A 19 -24.31 -29.24 -15.06
N ALA A 20 -23.44 -29.77 -14.17
CA ALA A 20 -23.05 -31.20 -14.03
C ALA A 20 -21.76 -31.37 -13.19
N ALA A 21 -21.86 -31.96 -11.99
CA ALA A 21 -21.31 -33.29 -11.59
C ALA A 21 -19.79 -33.27 -11.26
N ALA A 22 -19.26 -33.84 -10.17
CA ALA A 22 -19.63 -35.04 -9.42
C ALA A 22 -19.13 -35.00 -7.94
N GLN A 23 -19.53 -36.02 -7.19
CA GLN A 23 -19.60 -36.20 -5.74
C GLN A 23 -18.28 -36.52 -5.00
N PRO A 24 -18.27 -36.45 -3.65
CA PRO A 24 -17.11 -36.75 -2.80
C PRO A 24 -17.03 -38.25 -2.45
N VAL A 25 -15.81 -38.74 -2.23
CA VAL A 25 -15.56 -40.04 -1.59
C VAL A 25 -14.61 -39.82 -0.41
N ALA A 26 -14.97 -40.41 0.72
CA ALA A 26 -14.26 -40.40 1.98
C ALA A 26 -13.13 -41.48 2.03
N GLU A 27 -12.55 -41.64 3.23
CA GLU A 27 -11.56 -42.64 3.66
C GLU A 27 -10.10 -42.19 3.49
N GLY A 28 -9.20 -42.32 4.48
CA GLY A 28 -9.29 -42.99 5.76
C GLY A 28 -8.01 -42.74 6.56
N SER A 29 -8.16 -42.81 7.87
CA SER A 29 -7.09 -42.87 8.87
C SER A 29 -6.27 -44.15 8.71
N SER A 30 -4.94 -44.05 8.71
CA SER A 30 -4.06 -45.19 9.05
C SER A 30 -2.70 -44.69 9.53
N SER A 31 -2.28 -45.27 10.65
CA SER A 31 -1.06 -45.07 11.42
C SER A 31 0.22 -45.62 10.77
N ASP A 32 1.34 -45.20 11.34
CA ASP A 32 2.66 -45.85 11.43
C ASP A 32 3.42 -46.18 10.13
N VAL A 33 4.57 -45.50 9.93
CA VAL A 33 5.90 -46.15 9.83
C VAL A 33 6.98 -45.14 10.26
N VAL A 34 7.71 -45.47 11.32
CA VAL A 34 9.07 -44.97 11.61
C VAL A 34 10.05 -45.91 10.93
N ALA A 35 10.95 -45.41 10.07
CA ALA A 35 12.29 -45.99 9.83
C ALA A 35 13.08 -45.17 8.80
N GLY A 36 14.36 -44.90 9.13
CA GLY A 36 15.41 -44.71 8.12
C GLY A 36 15.89 -43.28 7.87
N TYR A 37 16.58 -42.69 8.83
CA TYR A 37 17.63 -41.71 8.54
C TYR A 37 18.88 -42.52 8.18
N ASP A 38 19.22 -42.60 6.90
CA ASP A 38 20.50 -43.10 6.41
C ASP A 38 20.81 -42.42 5.08
N GLY A 39 22.00 -41.82 4.99
CA GLY A 39 22.57 -41.30 3.74
C GLY A 39 22.62 -39.78 3.66
N TYR A 40 23.65 -39.17 4.29
CA TYR A 40 24.23 -37.97 3.69
C TYR A 40 25.02 -38.46 2.47
N ASP A 41 24.42 -38.41 1.29
CA ASP A 41 25.19 -38.35 0.06
C ASP A 41 25.84 -36.96 0.04
N GLU A 42 27.15 -36.93 0.22
CA GLU A 42 27.99 -35.79 -0.14
C GLU A 42 27.93 -35.65 -1.66
N GLU A 43 26.83 -35.06 -2.17
CA GLU A 43 26.81 -34.53 -3.52
C GLU A 43 27.77 -33.34 -3.55
N ASP A 44 28.93 -33.62 -4.13
CA ASP A 44 29.74 -32.74 -4.97
C ASP A 44 28.99 -31.45 -5.32
N TYR A 45 29.13 -30.42 -4.47
CA TYR A 45 28.83 -29.04 -4.84
C TYR A 45 29.87 -28.64 -5.88
N GLY A 46 29.70 -29.18 -7.08
CA GLY A 46 30.44 -28.78 -8.25
C GLY A 46 30.16 -27.31 -8.43
N ASP A 47 31.18 -26.49 -8.16
CA ASP A 47 31.32 -25.08 -8.49
C ASP A 47 30.05 -24.48 -9.08
N GLU A 48 29.02 -24.30 -8.24
CA GLU A 48 27.94 -23.40 -8.56
C GLU A 48 28.62 -22.04 -8.51
N GLU A 49 29.10 -21.62 -9.67
CA GLU A 49 29.21 -20.24 -10.08
C GLU A 49 28.07 -19.52 -9.36
N PHE A 50 28.44 -18.84 -8.26
CA PHE A 50 27.51 -18.10 -7.43
C PHE A 50 26.86 -17.13 -8.40
N CYS A 51 25.65 -17.49 -8.85
CA CYS A 51 24.82 -16.68 -9.70
C CYS A 51 24.53 -15.44 -8.87
N GLY A 52 25.42 -14.44 -8.97
CA GLY A 52 25.04 -13.05 -8.87
C GLY A 52 24.01 -12.83 -9.97
N GLY A 53 22.78 -13.28 -9.71
CA GLY A 53 21.63 -12.95 -10.52
C GLY A 53 21.60 -11.44 -10.56
N GLU A 54 21.41 -10.87 -11.75
CA GLU A 54 21.29 -9.43 -11.97
C GLU A 54 20.59 -8.79 -10.78
N GLU A 55 21.33 -7.97 -10.02
CA GLU A 55 20.74 -7.16 -8.97
C GLU A 55 19.62 -6.36 -9.63
N SER A 56 18.39 -6.66 -9.22
CA SER A 56 17.22 -6.02 -9.78
C SER A 56 17.31 -4.54 -9.43
N SER A 57 17.06 -3.63 -10.38
CA SER A 57 17.05 -2.18 -10.09
C SER A 57 16.06 -1.81 -8.96
N TYR A 58 15.15 -2.71 -8.61
CA TYR A 58 14.33 -2.64 -7.41
C TYR A 58 15.13 -2.78 -6.11
N ASP A 59 16.00 -3.79 -6.02
CA ASP A 59 16.79 -4.05 -4.82
C ASP A 59 17.78 -2.91 -4.58
N ASP A 60 18.44 -2.43 -5.63
CA ASP A 60 19.33 -1.26 -5.58
C ASP A 60 18.59 -0.01 -5.08
N ALA A 61 17.41 0.27 -5.65
CA ALA A 61 16.61 1.41 -5.22
C ALA A 61 16.18 1.28 -3.75
N ASN A 62 15.85 0.08 -3.28
CA ASN A 62 15.50 -0.16 -1.88
C ASN A 62 16.68 -0.03 -0.94
N PHE A 63 17.88 -0.49 -1.33
CA PHE A 63 19.09 -0.29 -0.55
C PHE A 63 19.36 1.22 -0.39
N ALA A 64 19.29 1.98 -1.47
CA ALA A 64 19.40 3.43 -1.43
C ALA A 64 18.33 4.08 -0.52
N PHE A 65 17.07 3.60 -0.56
CA PHE A 65 16.02 4.04 0.38
C PHE A 65 16.37 3.78 1.85
N GLN A 66 16.92 2.60 2.16
CA GLN A 66 17.29 2.20 3.53
C GLN A 66 18.46 3.02 4.06
N GLU A 67 19.39 3.40 3.19
CA GLU A 67 20.52 4.28 3.51
C GLU A 67 20.11 5.77 3.59
N GLY A 68 18.90 6.10 3.13
CA GLY A 68 18.41 7.47 3.04
C GLY A 68 18.99 8.24 1.84
N ASP A 69 19.64 7.54 0.90
CA ASP A 69 20.11 8.12 -0.37
C ASP A 69 18.96 8.18 -1.38
N TYR A 70 18.07 9.14 -1.17
CA TYR A 70 16.90 9.30 -2.02
C TYR A 70 17.23 9.86 -3.41
N GLU A 71 18.41 10.47 -3.60
CA GLU A 71 18.87 10.94 -4.91
C GLU A 71 19.27 9.75 -5.78
N ASP A 72 20.04 8.81 -5.23
CA ASP A 72 20.43 7.59 -5.93
C ASP A 72 19.21 6.70 -6.21
N ALA A 73 18.33 6.51 -5.20
CA ALA A 73 17.07 5.80 -5.39
C ALA A 73 16.22 6.40 -6.52
N ARG A 74 16.11 7.72 -6.60
CA ARG A 74 15.40 8.41 -7.70
C ARG A 74 16.04 8.10 -9.06
N ASP A 75 17.36 8.17 -9.16
CA ASP A 75 18.08 8.04 -10.42
C ASP A 75 18.07 6.60 -10.95
N ILE A 76 18.18 5.61 -10.06
CA ILE A 76 17.96 4.18 -10.35
C ILE A 76 16.55 3.97 -10.89
N LEU A 77 15.51 4.46 -10.18
CA LEU A 77 14.11 4.27 -10.58
C LEU A 77 13.76 4.97 -11.90
N VAL A 78 14.34 6.14 -12.16
CA VAL A 78 14.20 6.83 -13.46
C VAL A 78 14.80 6.02 -14.59
N THR A 79 15.92 5.34 -14.34
CA THR A 79 16.57 4.46 -15.30
C THR A 79 15.74 3.21 -15.53
N ALA A 80 15.35 2.50 -14.46
CA ALA A 80 14.53 1.29 -14.53
C ALA A 80 13.20 1.54 -15.27
N LEU A 81 12.53 2.67 -15.04
CA LEU A 81 11.26 2.99 -15.72
C LEU A 81 11.36 3.16 -17.24
N ARG A 82 12.56 3.10 -17.82
CA ARG A 82 12.78 3.02 -19.28
C ARG A 82 12.57 1.61 -19.82
N ASP A 83 12.74 0.60 -18.97
CA ASP A 83 12.55 -0.79 -19.34
C ASP A 83 11.05 -1.13 -19.38
N GLU A 84 10.70 -2.01 -20.33
CA GLU A 84 9.33 -2.48 -20.52
C GLU A 84 8.97 -3.65 -19.59
N ASP A 85 9.98 -4.42 -19.17
CA ASP A 85 9.82 -5.61 -18.33
C ASP A 85 10.31 -5.34 -16.91
N LEU A 86 9.40 -4.83 -16.08
CA LEU A 86 9.68 -4.46 -14.69
C LEU A 86 9.11 -5.49 -13.73
N TYR A 87 9.98 -6.05 -12.88
CA TYR A 87 9.57 -6.95 -11.81
C TYR A 87 8.57 -6.27 -10.85
N GLY A 88 7.36 -6.82 -10.69
CA GLY A 88 6.30 -6.22 -9.88
C GLY A 88 5.50 -5.12 -10.59
N GLY A 89 5.85 -4.77 -11.83
CA GLY A 89 5.07 -3.90 -12.70
C GLY A 89 5.35 -2.41 -12.55
N ARG A 90 5.05 -1.67 -13.62
CA ARG A 90 5.35 -0.23 -13.75
C ARG A 90 4.73 0.64 -12.65
N ALA A 91 3.52 0.30 -12.19
CA ALA A 91 2.83 1.05 -11.15
C ALA A 91 3.64 1.11 -9.86
N TYR A 92 4.29 0.01 -9.50
CA TYR A 92 5.07 -0.09 -8.28
C TYR A 92 6.31 0.82 -8.28
N TYR A 93 7.11 0.78 -9.35
CA TYR A 93 8.25 1.68 -9.53
C TYR A 93 7.86 3.16 -9.53
N LEU A 94 6.69 3.50 -10.09
CA LEU A 94 6.17 4.87 -10.06
C LEU A 94 5.79 5.32 -8.64
N VAL A 95 5.31 4.42 -7.79
CA VAL A 95 5.07 4.70 -6.36
C VAL A 95 6.39 4.98 -5.65
N LEU A 96 7.38 4.11 -5.81
CA LEU A 96 8.71 4.29 -5.20
C LEU A 96 9.35 5.60 -5.68
N LEU A 97 9.29 5.90 -6.97
CA LEU A 97 9.84 7.15 -7.50
C LEU A 97 9.12 8.37 -6.90
N GLY A 98 7.79 8.30 -6.77
CA GLY A 98 7.01 9.33 -6.10
C GLY A 98 7.41 9.54 -4.64
N GLN A 99 7.74 8.46 -3.92
CA GLN A 99 8.21 8.51 -2.53
C GLN A 99 9.60 9.14 -2.42
N ALA A 100 10.57 8.73 -3.25
CA ALA A 100 11.90 9.34 -3.30
C ALA A 100 11.81 10.84 -3.59
N GLN A 101 10.97 11.22 -4.56
CA GLN A 101 10.73 12.63 -4.90
C GLN A 101 10.07 13.42 -3.77
N LEU A 102 9.17 12.81 -2.98
CA LEU A 102 8.67 13.45 -1.77
C LEU A 102 9.81 13.70 -0.78
N ARG A 103 10.72 12.75 -0.58
CA ARG A 103 11.87 12.91 0.32
C ARG A 103 12.81 14.03 -0.11
N LEU A 104 12.98 14.22 -1.42
CA LEU A 104 13.76 15.30 -2.01
C LEU A 104 13.01 16.64 -2.12
N ASN A 105 11.79 16.73 -1.57
CA ASN A 105 10.89 17.89 -1.70
C ASN A 105 10.52 18.26 -3.16
N GLU A 106 10.62 17.31 -4.08
CA GLU A 106 10.21 17.42 -5.48
C GLU A 106 8.71 17.12 -5.66
N THR A 107 7.87 17.80 -4.86
CA THR A 107 6.44 17.49 -4.68
C THR A 107 5.62 17.51 -5.98
N ARG A 108 6.03 18.31 -6.98
CA ARG A 108 5.38 18.35 -8.30
C ARG A 108 5.63 17.09 -9.10
N HIS A 109 6.87 16.60 -9.14
CA HIS A 109 7.20 15.35 -9.82
C HIS A 109 6.54 14.17 -9.12
N ALA A 110 6.56 14.16 -7.79
CA ALA A 110 5.88 13.13 -6.99
C ALA A 110 4.38 13.03 -7.34
N THR A 111 3.70 14.19 -7.42
CA THR A 111 2.28 14.25 -7.81
C THR A 111 2.03 13.62 -9.18
N VAL A 112 2.90 13.89 -10.15
CA VAL A 112 2.80 13.31 -11.50
C VAL A 112 2.98 11.80 -11.46
N ASN A 113 4.00 11.32 -10.76
CA ASN A 113 4.30 9.89 -10.71
C ASN A 113 3.26 9.09 -9.92
N PHE A 114 2.71 9.60 -8.82
CA PHE A 114 1.59 8.93 -8.14
C PHE A 114 0.34 8.81 -9.03
N ARG A 115 0.01 9.84 -9.82
CA ARG A 115 -1.09 9.76 -10.79
C ARG A 115 -0.82 8.73 -11.88
N ARG A 116 0.42 8.68 -12.38
CA ARG A 116 0.83 7.67 -13.37
C ARG A 116 0.77 6.26 -12.76
N ALA A 117 1.14 6.09 -11.49
CA ALA A 117 1.04 4.82 -10.79
C ALA A 117 -0.42 4.35 -10.70
N ILE A 118 -1.35 5.22 -10.28
CA ILE A 118 -2.78 4.91 -10.24
C ILE A 118 -3.31 4.51 -11.62
N ALA A 119 -2.89 5.22 -12.67
CA ALA A 119 -3.32 4.91 -14.04
C ALA A 119 -2.70 3.62 -14.61
N ALA A 120 -1.50 3.25 -14.16
CA ALA A 120 -0.80 2.03 -14.59
C ALA A 120 -1.23 0.78 -13.79
N ASP A 121 -1.91 0.96 -12.66
CA ASP A 121 -2.32 -0.14 -11.79
C ASP A 121 -3.70 -0.68 -12.17
N THR A 122 -3.71 -1.65 -13.10
CA THR A 122 -4.95 -2.28 -13.58
C THR A 122 -5.58 -3.25 -12.58
N GLU A 123 -4.80 -3.78 -11.64
CA GLU A 123 -5.26 -4.76 -10.65
C GLU A 123 -5.59 -4.12 -9.30
N GLY A 124 -5.18 -2.87 -9.09
CA GLY A 124 -5.46 -2.11 -7.86
C GLY A 124 -4.48 -2.37 -6.71
N THR A 125 -3.51 -3.26 -6.90
CA THR A 125 -2.55 -3.72 -5.88
C THR A 125 -1.68 -2.58 -5.34
N TYR A 126 -1.23 -1.66 -6.18
CA TYR A 126 -0.27 -0.59 -5.84
C TYR A 126 -0.90 0.80 -5.73
N SER A 127 -2.14 0.93 -6.20
CA SER A 127 -2.95 2.15 -6.23
C SER A 127 -3.18 2.68 -4.82
N MET A 128 -3.19 1.78 -3.82
CA MET A 128 -3.35 2.16 -2.43
C MET A 128 -2.22 3.05 -1.91
N GLY A 129 -0.97 2.63 -2.13
CA GLY A 129 0.21 3.44 -1.77
C GLY A 129 0.28 4.73 -2.59
N ALA A 130 -0.10 4.67 -3.86
CA ALA A 130 -0.10 5.82 -4.77
C ALA A 130 -1.12 6.91 -4.36
N ARG A 131 -2.35 6.53 -3.99
CA ARG A 131 -3.41 7.47 -3.57
C ARG A 131 -3.03 8.22 -2.31
N VAL A 132 -2.49 7.51 -1.32
CA VAL A 132 -2.06 8.12 -0.07
C VAL A 132 -0.82 9.00 -0.28
N GLY A 133 0.13 8.56 -1.10
CA GLY A 133 1.26 9.40 -1.55
C GLY A 133 0.80 10.66 -2.29
N LEU A 134 -0.25 10.57 -3.11
CA LEU A 134 -0.86 11.71 -3.80
C LEU A 134 -1.50 12.70 -2.82
N ALA A 135 -2.21 12.20 -1.80
CA ALA A 135 -2.79 13.04 -0.75
C ALA A 135 -1.69 13.83 0.00
N VAL A 136 -0.57 13.17 0.33
CA VAL A 136 0.62 13.80 0.92
C VAL A 136 1.23 14.85 0.00
N ALA A 137 1.42 14.52 -1.28
CA ALA A 137 1.96 15.47 -2.26
C ALA A 137 1.05 16.70 -2.41
N HIS A 138 -0.27 16.52 -2.37
CA HIS A 138 -1.23 17.63 -2.35
C HIS A 138 -1.09 18.49 -1.11
N LEU A 139 -0.94 17.88 0.07
CA LEU A 139 -0.74 18.60 1.32
C LEU A 139 0.52 19.47 1.26
N ARG A 140 1.65 18.90 0.86
CA ARG A 140 2.93 19.62 0.74
C ARG A 140 2.92 20.72 -0.33
N ASN A 141 2.08 20.58 -1.36
CA ASN A 141 1.84 21.61 -2.36
C ASN A 141 0.85 22.71 -1.90
N GLY A 142 0.42 22.71 -0.63
CA GLY A 142 -0.57 23.65 -0.10
C GLY A 142 -2.00 23.41 -0.59
N GLN A 143 -2.25 22.31 -1.32
CA GLN A 143 -3.55 21.98 -1.89
C GLN A 143 -4.43 21.24 -0.86
N ARG A 144 -4.67 21.89 0.29
CA ARG A 144 -5.32 21.29 1.47
C ARG A 144 -6.64 20.58 1.16
N ARG A 145 -7.51 21.18 0.33
CA ARG A 145 -8.80 20.57 -0.04
C ARG A 145 -8.61 19.27 -0.83
N ARG A 146 -7.72 19.25 -1.81
CA ARG A 146 -7.44 18.02 -2.59
C ARG A 146 -6.81 16.93 -1.72
N ALA A 147 -5.91 17.33 -0.84
CA ALA A 147 -5.31 16.41 0.13
C ALA A 147 -6.37 15.80 1.05
N GLN A 148 -7.29 16.62 1.55
CA GLN A 148 -8.41 16.17 2.36
C GLN A 148 -9.31 15.20 1.59
N ASP A 149 -9.79 15.61 0.41
CA ASP A 149 -10.71 14.81 -0.41
C ASP A 149 -10.09 13.43 -0.69
N GLU A 150 -8.86 13.38 -1.22
CA GLU A 150 -8.13 12.15 -1.53
C GLU A 150 -7.95 11.25 -0.29
N ALA A 151 -7.53 11.83 0.84
CA ALA A 151 -7.31 11.10 2.08
C ALA A 151 -8.60 10.53 2.66
N THR A 152 -9.68 11.30 2.67
CA THR A 152 -10.99 10.86 3.18
C THR A 152 -11.60 9.78 2.30
N THR A 153 -11.56 9.95 0.98
CA THR A 153 -12.01 8.92 0.03
C THR A 153 -11.24 7.63 0.27
N TYR A 154 -9.91 7.68 0.38
CA TYR A 154 -9.11 6.49 0.66
C TYR A 154 -9.51 5.83 1.99
N SER A 155 -9.64 6.61 3.07
CA SER A 155 -9.99 6.04 4.39
C SER A 155 -11.40 5.45 4.45
N ASP A 156 -12.35 6.08 3.76
CA ASP A 156 -13.74 5.60 3.74
C ASP A 156 -13.88 4.32 2.91
N GLU A 157 -13.06 4.15 1.86
CA GLU A 157 -13.06 2.97 0.98
C GLU A 157 -12.30 1.76 1.56
N HIS A 158 -11.24 1.99 2.35
CA HIS A 158 -10.23 0.95 2.63
C HIS A 158 -9.84 0.77 4.10
N CYS A 159 -10.41 1.56 5.02
CA CYS A 159 -9.94 1.61 6.41
C CYS A 159 -11.04 1.35 7.43
N ALA A 160 -11.99 0.49 7.08
CA ALA A 160 -13.10 0.16 7.96
C ALA A 160 -12.61 -0.55 9.25
N PRO A 161 -13.34 -0.43 10.37
CA PRO A 161 -13.04 -1.20 11.58
C PRO A 161 -13.05 -2.70 11.33
N GLY A 162 -12.03 -3.41 11.82
CA GLY A 162 -11.88 -4.86 11.67
C GLY A 162 -11.20 -5.29 10.36
N GLU A 163 -10.94 -4.37 9.43
CA GLU A 163 -10.03 -4.63 8.31
C GLU A 163 -8.56 -4.60 8.77
N ARG A 164 -7.67 -5.16 7.95
CA ARG A 164 -6.25 -5.21 8.28
C ARG A 164 -5.70 -3.79 8.40
N ALA A 165 -5.17 -3.46 9.57
CA ALA A 165 -4.45 -2.21 9.79
C ALA A 165 -3.30 -2.09 8.78
N THR A 166 -3.35 -1.05 7.95
CA THR A 166 -2.27 -0.72 7.03
C THR A 166 -1.72 0.66 7.35
N LEU A 167 -0.46 0.86 7.03
CA LEU A 167 0.15 2.18 7.09
C LEU A 167 -0.59 3.19 6.19
N SER A 168 -1.03 2.79 5.00
CA SER A 168 -1.78 3.68 4.10
C SER A 168 -3.03 4.23 4.79
N CYS A 169 -3.70 3.43 5.61
CA CYS A 169 -4.81 3.89 6.46
C CYS A 169 -4.37 4.88 7.55
N TYR A 170 -3.24 4.62 8.18
CA TYR A 170 -2.70 5.57 9.16
C TYR A 170 -2.43 6.94 8.51
N VAL A 171 -1.69 6.96 7.40
CA VAL A 171 -1.30 8.20 6.71
C VAL A 171 -2.53 8.93 6.15
N SER A 172 -3.52 8.24 5.59
CA SER A 172 -4.76 8.88 5.14
C SER A 172 -5.49 9.58 6.29
N PHE A 173 -5.63 8.93 7.45
CA PHE A 173 -6.23 9.58 8.62
C PHE A 173 -5.42 10.78 9.12
N VAL A 174 -4.09 10.71 9.10
CA VAL A 174 -3.23 11.84 9.48
C VAL A 174 -3.40 13.02 8.52
N VAL A 175 -3.40 12.79 7.22
CA VAL A 175 -3.62 13.84 6.21
C VAL A 175 -5.02 14.44 6.36
N ALA A 176 -6.05 13.61 6.55
CA ALA A 176 -7.42 14.07 6.77
C ALA A 176 -7.54 14.91 8.05
N ALA A 177 -6.96 14.48 9.17
CA ALA A 177 -6.94 15.25 10.42
C ALA A 177 -6.22 16.59 10.26
N THR A 178 -5.08 16.60 9.59
CA THR A 178 -4.27 17.81 9.37
C THR A 178 -4.98 18.84 8.50
N THR A 179 -5.78 18.37 7.54
CA THR A 179 -6.46 19.22 6.54
C THR A 179 -7.86 19.63 6.93
N ALA A 180 -8.52 18.88 7.82
CA ALA A 180 -9.90 19.10 8.25
C ALA A 180 -10.13 20.50 8.83
N ARG A 181 -11.18 21.16 8.34
CA ARG A 181 -11.63 22.49 8.83
C ARG A 181 -12.55 22.38 10.03
N GLU A 182 -13.40 21.37 10.05
CA GLU A 182 -14.38 21.13 11.09
C GLU A 182 -13.76 20.30 12.22
N ASP A 183 -14.02 20.70 13.47
CA ASP A 183 -13.44 20.04 14.65
C ASP A 183 -13.91 18.59 14.80
N GLU A 184 -15.18 18.31 14.45
CA GLU A 184 -15.73 16.95 14.47
C GLU A 184 -15.02 16.04 13.45
N ALA A 185 -14.87 16.50 12.21
CA ALA A 185 -14.14 15.77 11.17
C ALA A 185 -12.67 15.54 11.59
N ARG A 186 -12.03 16.56 12.17
CA ARG A 186 -10.65 16.45 12.69
C ARG A 186 -10.57 15.39 13.80
N ALA A 187 -11.48 15.44 14.77
CA ALA A 187 -11.52 14.49 15.87
C ALA A 187 -11.72 13.05 15.39
N LYS A 188 -12.66 12.84 14.45
CA LYS A 188 -12.91 11.54 13.81
C LYS A 188 -11.66 10.99 13.13
N SER A 189 -10.96 11.82 12.34
CA SER A 189 -9.72 11.39 11.68
C SER A 189 -8.59 11.11 12.68
N GLN A 190 -8.46 11.91 13.74
CA GLN A 190 -7.49 11.64 14.81
C GLN A 190 -7.77 10.32 15.54
N GLU A 191 -9.03 10.02 15.81
CA GLU A 191 -9.44 8.74 16.38
C GLU A 191 -9.08 7.57 15.46
N GLY A 192 -9.36 7.70 14.15
CA GLY A 192 -8.94 6.73 13.14
C GLY A 192 -7.42 6.49 13.14
N ALA A 193 -6.61 7.55 13.14
CA ALA A 193 -5.15 7.44 13.19
C ALA A 193 -4.66 6.74 14.47
N ARG A 194 -5.22 7.08 15.65
CA ARG A 194 -4.87 6.45 16.93
C ARG A 194 -5.23 4.96 16.94
N ARG A 195 -6.40 4.60 16.42
CA ARG A 195 -6.84 3.21 16.30
C ARG A 195 -5.86 2.40 15.46
N ILE A 196 -5.58 2.86 14.23
CA ILE A 196 -4.66 2.15 13.33
C ILE A 196 -3.27 2.02 13.95
N ARG A 197 -2.75 3.08 14.59
CA ARG A 197 -1.47 3.03 15.30
C ARG A 197 -1.47 1.96 16.40
N SER A 198 -2.50 1.93 17.25
CA SER A 198 -2.64 0.92 18.30
C SER A 198 -2.73 -0.50 17.75
N GLU A 199 -3.43 -0.71 16.63
CA GLU A 199 -3.52 -2.01 15.96
C GLU A 199 -2.14 -2.41 15.40
N MET A 200 -1.41 -1.51 14.76
CA MET A 200 -0.07 -1.79 14.23
C MET A 200 0.96 -2.11 15.32
N ASP A 201 0.92 -1.39 16.45
CA ASP A 201 1.77 -1.63 17.62
C ASP A 201 1.52 -3.02 18.23
N GLN A 202 0.25 -3.45 18.30
CA GLN A 202 -0.15 -4.76 18.83
C GLN A 202 0.47 -5.92 18.02
N TYR A 203 0.58 -5.77 16.70
CA TYR A 203 1.11 -6.81 15.82
C TYR A 203 2.62 -6.75 15.61
N GLN A 204 3.33 -5.85 16.32
CA GLN A 204 4.79 -5.63 16.18
C GLN A 204 5.23 -5.53 14.72
N LEU A 205 4.42 -4.89 13.86
CA LEU A 205 4.73 -4.86 12.43
C LEU A 205 6.00 -4.02 12.22
N PRO A 206 7.13 -4.61 11.77
CA PRO A 206 8.37 -3.87 11.51
C PRO A 206 8.19 -2.80 10.42
N ALA A 207 7.12 -2.93 9.63
CA ALA A 207 6.71 -2.02 8.58
C ALA A 207 6.49 -0.57 9.06
N LEU A 208 6.18 -0.34 10.35
CA LEU A 208 6.12 1.03 10.88
C LEU A 208 7.49 1.72 10.80
N ALA A 209 8.59 1.04 11.16
CA ALA A 209 9.93 1.62 11.14
C ALA A 209 10.41 1.93 9.72
N TYR A 210 10.15 1.01 8.77
CA TYR A 210 10.50 1.22 7.36
C TYR A 210 9.78 2.45 6.78
N TYR A 211 8.54 2.70 7.18
CA TYR A 211 7.75 3.79 6.60
C TYR A 211 7.67 5.09 7.43
N ASP A 212 7.91 5.08 8.73
CA ASP A 212 8.28 6.32 9.45
C ASP A 212 9.55 6.91 8.79
N ALA A 213 10.47 6.04 8.36
CA ALA A 213 11.61 6.38 7.49
C ALA A 213 11.25 6.71 6.02
N THR A 214 10.05 6.38 5.51
CA THR A 214 9.61 6.70 4.12
C THR A 214 8.66 7.90 3.99
N PHE A 215 7.82 8.18 4.99
CA PHE A 215 6.90 9.33 4.97
C PHE A 215 7.11 10.35 6.09
N ASP A 216 7.85 10.06 7.17
CA ASP A 216 8.09 11.00 8.30
C ASP A 216 6.78 11.66 8.77
N VAL A 217 5.80 10.78 8.98
CA VAL A 217 4.41 11.12 9.28
C VAL A 217 4.32 11.68 10.71
N SER A 218 5.23 11.22 11.58
CA SER A 218 5.40 11.64 12.96
C SER A 218 5.81 13.11 13.07
N ALA A 219 6.76 13.61 12.27
CA ALA A 219 7.09 15.05 12.25
C ALA A 219 5.89 15.94 11.85
N TRP A 220 4.98 15.44 11.00
CA TRP A 220 3.82 16.23 10.55
C TRP A 220 2.70 16.29 11.58
N LEU A 221 2.62 15.31 12.50
CA LEU A 221 1.69 15.34 13.63
C LEU A 221 2.17 16.27 14.74
N GLU A 222 3.47 16.52 14.83
CA GLU A 222 4.09 17.34 15.89
C GLU A 222 4.26 18.81 15.50
N THR A 223 4.03 19.17 14.22
CA THR A 223 4.03 20.57 13.81
C THR A 223 2.61 21.15 13.96
N PRO A 224 2.33 22.01 14.96
CA PRO A 224 1.04 22.69 15.01
C PRO A 224 0.90 23.52 13.74
N ALA A 225 -0.27 23.44 13.11
CA ALA A 225 -0.62 24.38 12.05
C ALA A 225 -0.56 25.78 12.65
N GLU A 226 0.51 26.52 12.37
CA GLU A 226 0.53 27.95 12.65
C GLU A 226 -0.65 28.57 11.88
N GLY A 227 -1.60 29.11 12.64
CA GLY A 227 -2.86 29.67 12.17
C GLY A 227 -2.71 31.06 11.58
#